data_AF-A0A1Y4R9H4-F1
#
_entry.id   AF-A0A1Y4R9H4-F1
#
_cell.length_a   1.000
_cell.length_b   1.000
_cell.length_c   1.000
_cell.angle_alpha   90.00
_cell.angle_beta   90.00
_cell.angle_gamma   90.00
#
_symmetry.space_group_name_H-M   'P 1'
#
loop_
_entity.id
_entity.type
_entity.pdbx_description
1 polymer ?
#
loop_
_entity_poly.entity_id
_entity_poly.type
_entity_poly.pdbx_seq_one_letter_code
_entity_poly.pdbx_strand_id
1 'polypeptide(L)' 'MKMKLEIQTNELNVTYEELVNHVKDSLKMKNVPLTKVKDVKAYYVPNTKVLYYTAMYNGEEIKGEKYL' A
#
# COMPACT_ATOMS: atom_id res chain seq x y z
N MET A 1 8.93 12.60 9.32
CA MET A 1 9.25 12.33 7.90
C MET A 1 7.97 11.94 7.18
N LYS A 2 7.75 12.41 5.94
CA LYS A 2 6.53 12.19 5.17
C LYS A 2 6.74 10.99 4.24
N MET A 3 6.01 9.90 4.47
CA MET A 3 6.02 8.69 3.64
C MET A 3 5.62 9.04 2.21
N LYS A 4 6.38 8.57 1.22
CA LYS A 4 6.03 8.69 -0.21
C LYS A 4 5.36 7.39 -0.66
N LEU A 5 4.14 7.49 -1.20
CA LEU A 5 3.37 6.36 -1.74
C LEU A 5 3.18 6.58 -3.24
N GLU A 6 3.58 5.60 -4.03
CA GLU A 6 3.41 5.62 -5.49
C GLU A 6 2.47 4.47 -5.87
N ILE A 7 1.34 4.81 -6.51
CA ILE A 7 0.33 3.85 -6.96
C ILE A 7 0.30 3.85 -8.50
N GLN A 8 0.49 2.68 -9.11
CA GLN A 8 0.32 2.50 -10.55
C GLN A 8 -1.02 1.80 -10.82
N THR A 9 -1.81 2.31 -11.78
CA THR A 9 -3.10 1.73 -12.20
C THR A 9 -3.44 2.12 -13.64
N ASN A 10 -4.18 1.26 -14.35
CA ASN A 10 -4.68 1.52 -15.70
C ASN A 10 -6.12 2.09 -15.73
N GLU A 11 -6.95 1.82 -14.72
CA GLU A 11 -8.31 2.38 -14.56
C GLU A 11 -8.70 2.45 -13.06
N LEU A 12 -9.42 3.49 -12.64
CA LEU A 12 -9.82 3.71 -11.24
C LEU A 12 -11.32 3.49 -11.05
N ASN A 13 -11.71 2.31 -10.55
CA ASN A 13 -13.04 2.07 -9.95
C ASN A 13 -13.06 2.34 -8.43
N VAL A 14 -11.90 2.65 -7.84
CA VAL A 14 -11.68 2.92 -6.41
C VAL A 14 -10.82 4.17 -6.32
N THR A 15 -11.08 5.05 -5.36
CA THR A 15 -10.32 6.30 -5.26
C THR A 15 -8.89 6.06 -4.78
N TYR A 16 -7.96 6.94 -5.17
CA TYR A 16 -6.58 6.88 -4.67
C TYR A 16 -6.53 6.90 -3.14
N GLU A 17 -7.37 7.70 -2.49
CA GLU A 17 -7.45 7.80 -1.03
C GLU A 17 -7.86 6.47 -0.37
N GLU A 18 -8.85 5.78 -0.94
CA GLU A 18 -9.23 4.44 -0.48
C GLU A 18 -8.07 3.45 -0.58
N LEU A 19 -7.38 3.41 -1.72
CA LEU A 19 -6.20 2.55 -1.90
C LEU A 19 -5.12 2.86 -0.85
N VAL A 20 -4.84 4.14 -0.60
CA VAL A 20 -3.91 4.58 0.45
C VAL A 20 -4.34 4.08 1.82
N ASN A 21 -5.63 4.21 2.16
CA ASN A 21 -6.17 3.78 3.44
C ASN A 21 -6.03 2.27 3.62
N HIS A 22 -6.32 1.48 2.59
CA HIS A 22 -6.13 0.03 2.62
C HIS A 22 -4.68 -0.39 2.86
N VAL A 23 -3.70 0.27 2.21
CA VAL A 23 -2.29 -0.01 2.47
C VAL A 23 -1.91 0.36 3.90
N LYS A 24 -2.33 1.53 4.38
CA LYS A 24 -2.05 1.99 5.75
C LYS A 24 -2.62 1.04 6.79
N ASP A 25 -3.86 0.60 6.63
CA ASP A 25 -4.49 -0.31 7.59
C ASP A 25 -3.85 -1.70 7.55
N SER A 26 -3.50 -2.21 6.36
CA SER A 26 -2.75 -3.45 6.25
C SER A 26 -1.37 -3.38 6.93
N LEU A 27 -0.65 -2.26 6.82
CA LEU A 27 0.60 -2.02 7.53
C LEU A 27 0.40 -1.97 9.05
N LYS A 28 -0.64 -1.28 9.53
CA LYS A 28 -0.98 -1.25 10.98
C LYS A 28 -1.31 -2.64 11.51
N MET A 29 -2.08 -3.44 10.77
CA MET A 29 -2.41 -4.83 11.13
C MET A 29 -1.16 -5.71 11.25
N LYS A 30 -0.11 -5.41 10.46
CA LYS A 30 1.20 -6.09 10.54
C LYS A 30 2.12 -5.51 11.63
N ASN A 31 1.61 -4.66 12.52
CA ASN A 31 2.37 -3.92 13.54
C ASN A 31 3.52 -3.06 12.96
N VAL A 32 3.35 -2.59 11.71
CA VAL A 32 4.33 -1.74 11.04
C VAL A 32 3.95 -0.28 11.26
N PRO A 33 4.68 0.48 12.10
CA PRO A 33 4.39 1.89 12.32
C PRO A 33 4.68 2.69 11.06
N LEU A 34 3.66 3.39 10.53
CA LEU A 34 3.73 4.20 9.32
C LEU A 34 4.83 5.27 9.37
N THR A 35 5.21 5.73 10.58
CA THR A 35 6.28 6.71 10.79
C THR A 35 7.67 6.18 10.43
N LYS A 36 7.86 4.85 10.43
CA LYS A 36 9.12 4.18 10.09
C LYS A 36 9.15 3.65 8.66
N VAL A 37 8.03 3.73 7.95
CA VAL A 37 7.94 3.34 6.55
C VAL A 37 8.37 4.52 5.70
N LYS A 38 9.48 4.36 4.97
CA LYS A 38 10.04 5.44 4.14
C LYS A 38 9.30 5.55 2.80
N ASP A 39 9.22 4.42 2.11
CA ASP A 39 8.66 4.31 0.77
C ASP A 39 7.72 3.12 0.71
N VAL A 40 6.62 3.32 -0.01
CA VAL A 40 5.63 2.29 -0.32
C VAL A 40 5.32 2.34 -1.80
N LYS A 41 5.37 1.19 -2.45
CA LYS A 41 4.94 1.00 -3.83
C LYS A 41 3.70 0.14 -3.80
N ALA A 42 2.64 0.59 -4.46
CA ALA A 42 1.42 -0.18 -4.56
C ALA A 42 1.00 -0.33 -6.03
N TYR A 43 0.43 -1.49 -6.33
CA TYR A 43 -0.07 -1.86 -7.64
C TYR A 43 -1.48 -2.41 -7.47
N TYR A 44 -2.44 -1.71 -8.07
CA TYR A 44 -3.83 -2.11 -8.03
C TYR A 44 -4.22 -2.78 -9.34
N VAL A 45 -4.86 -3.96 -9.26
CA VAL A 45 -5.38 -4.71 -10.40
C VAL A 45 -6.92 -4.59 -10.39
N PRO A 46 -7.52 -3.72 -11.24
CA PRO A 46 -8.96 -3.48 -11.22
C PRO A 46 -9.81 -4.71 -11.52
N ASN A 47 -9.36 -5.57 -12.44
CA ASN A 47 -10.09 -6.78 -12.86
C ASN A 47 -10.33 -7.77 -11.72
N THR A 48 -9.34 -7.92 -10.84
CA THR A 48 -9.42 -8.84 -9.69
C THR A 48 -9.72 -8.11 -8.39
N LYS A 49 -9.78 -6.77 -8.42
CA LYS A 49 -9.88 -5.90 -7.26
C LYS A 49 -8.83 -6.21 -6.18
N VAL A 50 -7.60 -6.49 -6.61
CA VAL A 50 -6.50 -6.80 -5.68
C VAL A 50 -5.49 -5.65 -5.66
N LEU A 51 -5.16 -5.20 -4.45
CA LEU A 51 -4.11 -4.24 -4.17
C LEU A 51 -2.89 -4.97 -3.64
N TYR A 52 -1.83 -4.99 -4.43
CA TYR A 52 -0.51 -5.45 -4.01
C TYR A 52 0.30 -4.27 -3.54
N TYR A 53 1.09 -4.44 -2.48
CA TYR A 53 2.00 -3.40 -2.04
C TYR A 53 3.30 -3.96 -1.47
N THR A 54 4.37 -3.18 -1.61
CA THR A 54 5.64 -3.38 -0.94
C THR A 54 5.99 -2.11 -0.15
N ALA A 55 6.45 -2.30 1.08
CA ALA A 55 6.84 -1.23 1.98
C ALA A 55 8.20 -1.56 2.58
N MET A 56 9.08 -0.57 2.75
CA MET A 56 10.36 -0.79 3.40
C MET A 56 10.31 -0.38 4.87
N TYR A 57 10.60 -1.32 5.76
CA TYR A 57 10.57 -1.13 7.21
C TYR A 57 11.84 -1.70 7.84
N ASN A 58 12.61 -0.88 8.56
CA ASN A 58 13.89 -1.27 9.19
C ASN A 58 14.90 -1.96 8.24
N GLY A 59 14.83 -1.70 6.93
CA GLY A 59 15.68 -2.36 5.93
C GLY A 59 15.11 -3.65 5.36
N GLU A 60 13.96 -4.12 5.87
CA GLU A 60 13.25 -5.28 5.35
C GLU A 60 12.09 -4.86 4.43
N GLU A 61 11.88 -5.64 3.38
CA GLU A 61 10.76 -5.44 2.47
C GLU A 61 9.53 -6.20 2.99
N ILE A 62 8.49 -5.45 3.35
CA ILE A 62 7.21 -5.99 3.78
C ILE A 62 6.27 -5.98 2.59
N LYS A 63 5.82 -7.18 2.21
CA LYS A 63 4.83 -7.39 1.16
C LYS A 63 3.45 -7.55 1.76
N GLY A 64 2.44 -7.08 1.04
CA GLY A 64 1.06 -7.38 1.37
C GLY A 64 0.17 -7.34 0.14
N GLU A 65 -0.95 -8.03 0.28
CA GLU A 65 -2.03 -8.05 -0.69
C GLU A 65 -3.34 -7.83 0.05
N LYS A 66 -4.26 -7.11 -0.59
CA LYS A 66 -5.58 -6.84 -0.04
C LYS A 66 -6.62 -6.90 -1.15
N TYR A 67 -7.68 -7.67 -0.92
CA TYR A 67 -8.86 -7.71 -1.77
C TYR A 67 -9.78 -6.55 -1.41
N LEU A 68 -10.30 -5.86 -2.43
CA LEU A 68 -11.19 -4.69 -2.35
C LEU A 68 -12.61 -5.02 -2.85
#